data_AF-A0A7C4Y0H9-F1
#
_entry.id   AF-A0A7C4Y0H9-F1
#
_cell.length_a   1.000
_cell.length_b   1.000
_cell.length_c   1.000
_cell.angle_alpha   90.00
_cell.angle_beta   90.00
_cell.angle_gamma   90.00
#
_symmetry.space_group_name_H-M   'P 1'
#
loop_
_entity.id
_entity.type
_entity.pdbx_description
1 polymer ?
#
loop_
_entity_poly.entity_id
_entity_poly.type
_entity_poly.pdbx_seq_one_letter_code
_entity_poly.pdbx_strand_id
1 'polypeptide(L)'
;MQSACACGILFSEAKVKVIEGVDYNKALKYMRQNNEVRTPDVLVKGRYIDDYNNLGYVSTNVSKSCVSRHTEYTYHDWCIAQLAALLGDNSTAEKYLENSKRVWNLWREDIKLFFSKCPDGQWLDGYNPWGESAEPFNDPSCYEGSTAVWSFNVFQDFYGLIERMGGEEAFTKLLDRIFDEGLFAVKETRAHLPYLYTYAGRPDIAAEHVLENLSVFSASPYGMPDNEDMGCQSARVKI
;
A
#
# COMPACT_ATOMS: atom_id res chain seq x y z
N MET A 1 -14.22 7.04 -1.14
CA MET A 1 -13.24 7.25 -2.22
C MET A 1 -11.94 6.66 -1.74
N GLN A 2 -11.22 6.01 -2.65
CA GLN A 2 -9.92 5.40 -2.39
C GLN A 2 -8.90 6.43 -1.88
N SER A 3 -7.81 5.94 -1.34
CA SER A 3 -6.94 6.67 -0.41
C SER A 3 -5.94 7.63 -1.06
N ALA A 4 -5.46 7.36 -2.28
CA ALA A 4 -4.41 8.18 -2.91
C ALA A 4 -4.41 8.13 -4.47
N CYS A 5 -3.48 8.87 -5.13
CA CYS A 5 -3.34 8.86 -6.60
C CYS A 5 -2.30 7.85 -7.08
N ALA A 6 -2.77 6.67 -7.53
CA ALA A 6 -1.92 5.64 -8.13
C ALA A 6 -1.23 6.07 -9.45
N CYS A 7 -1.66 7.20 -10.02
CA CYS A 7 -1.10 7.78 -11.25
C CYS A 7 0.44 7.94 -11.22
N GLY A 8 1.01 8.25 -10.05
CA GLY A 8 2.45 8.43 -9.90
C GLY A 8 3.25 7.14 -10.09
N ILE A 9 2.66 6.01 -9.72
CA ILE A 9 3.26 4.68 -9.91
C ILE A 9 3.44 4.42 -11.42
N LEU A 10 2.40 4.71 -12.21
CA LEU A 10 2.43 4.51 -13.67
C LEU A 10 3.51 5.34 -14.36
N PHE A 11 3.68 6.62 -13.99
CA PHE A 11 4.72 7.46 -14.59
C PHE A 11 6.13 7.03 -14.20
N SER A 12 6.33 6.62 -12.95
CA SER A 12 7.61 6.06 -12.50
C SER A 12 7.95 4.79 -13.27
N GLU A 13 7.02 3.83 -13.33
CA GLU A 13 7.17 2.57 -14.06
C GLU A 13 7.41 2.78 -15.56
N ALA A 14 6.64 3.66 -16.19
CA ALA A 14 6.79 3.99 -17.61
C ALA A 14 8.19 4.56 -17.91
N LYS A 15 8.73 5.41 -17.03
CA LYS A 15 10.07 5.97 -17.20
C LYS A 15 11.15 4.89 -17.09
N VAL A 16 11.05 4.01 -16.09
CA VAL A 16 11.98 2.88 -15.89
C VAL A 16 11.97 1.97 -17.12
N LYS A 17 10.80 1.72 -17.70
CA LYS A 17 10.61 0.87 -18.89
C LYS A 17 10.85 1.60 -20.21
N VAL A 18 11.36 2.84 -20.18
CA VAL A 18 11.73 3.64 -21.35
C VAL A 18 10.54 3.83 -22.32
N ILE A 19 9.33 4.02 -21.79
CA ILE A 19 8.16 4.35 -22.60
C ILE A 19 8.31 5.78 -23.13
N GLU A 20 8.23 5.94 -24.45
CA GLU A 20 8.34 7.24 -25.14
C GLU A 20 7.01 7.99 -25.19
N GLY A 21 7.04 9.28 -25.58
CA GLY A 21 5.85 10.11 -25.76
C GLY A 21 5.25 10.72 -24.48
N VAL A 22 5.84 10.46 -23.31
CA VAL A 22 5.42 11.03 -22.03
C VAL A 22 6.32 12.21 -21.62
N ASP A 23 5.71 13.34 -21.27
CA ASP A 23 6.43 14.45 -20.64
C ASP A 23 6.62 14.18 -19.14
N TYR A 24 7.75 13.53 -18.81
CA TYR A 24 8.06 13.12 -17.46
C TYR A 24 8.37 14.28 -16.50
N ASN A 25 8.87 15.41 -16.99
CA ASN A 25 9.07 16.60 -16.16
C ASN A 25 7.71 17.17 -15.71
N LYS A 26 6.75 17.22 -16.64
CA LYS A 26 5.37 17.60 -16.32
C LYS A 26 4.70 16.58 -15.41
N ALA A 27 4.92 15.28 -15.64
CA ALA A 27 4.41 14.22 -14.75
C ALA A 27 4.92 14.39 -13.32
N LEU A 28 6.24 14.56 -13.13
CA LEU A 28 6.85 14.78 -11.82
C LEU A 28 6.26 16.00 -11.10
N LYS A 29 6.04 17.10 -11.81
CA LYS A 29 5.38 18.30 -11.27
C LYS A 29 4.00 17.99 -10.71
N TYR A 30 3.16 17.24 -11.42
CA TYR A 30 1.81 16.89 -10.97
C TYR A 30 1.80 15.83 -9.86
N MET A 31 2.73 14.88 -9.88
CA MET A 31 2.89 13.92 -8.79
C MET A 31 3.16 14.63 -7.47
N ARG A 32 4.06 15.63 -7.48
CA ARG A 32 4.39 16.45 -6.32
C ARG A 32 3.23 17.32 -5.83
N GLN A 33 2.36 17.78 -6.73
CA GLN A 33 1.23 18.65 -6.38
C GLN A 33 0.34 18.03 -5.28
N ASN A 34 0.11 16.71 -5.33
CA ASN A 34 -0.70 16.03 -4.32
C ASN A 34 -0.10 16.09 -2.91
N ASN A 35 1.22 16.23 -2.79
CA ASN A 35 1.94 16.31 -1.52
C ASN A 35 2.26 17.76 -1.09
N GLU A 36 2.26 18.70 -2.02
CA GLU A 36 2.75 20.07 -1.80
C GLU A 36 1.63 21.12 -1.79
N VAL A 37 0.44 20.79 -2.31
CA VAL A 37 -0.67 21.75 -2.42
C VAL A 37 -1.84 21.33 -1.55
N ARG A 38 -2.20 22.21 -0.61
CA ARG A 38 -3.39 22.06 0.24
C ARG A 38 -4.66 22.15 -0.61
N THR A 39 -5.65 21.32 -0.30
CA THR A 39 -6.99 21.37 -0.91
C THR A 39 -8.08 21.19 0.14
N PRO A 40 -9.22 21.89 0.01
CA PRO A 40 -10.37 21.68 0.90
C PRO A 40 -11.07 20.33 0.66
N ASP A 41 -10.90 19.72 -0.53
CA ASP A 41 -11.57 18.48 -0.91
C ASP A 41 -10.65 17.25 -0.76
N VAL A 42 -9.99 17.11 0.39
CA VAL A 42 -8.92 16.12 0.61
C VAL A 42 -9.34 14.65 0.37
N LEU A 43 -10.63 14.35 0.49
CA LEU A 43 -11.16 13.02 0.19
C LEU A 43 -11.11 12.67 -1.30
N VAL A 44 -11.02 13.68 -2.18
CA VAL A 44 -11.09 13.49 -3.64
C VAL A 44 -9.92 14.10 -4.40
N LYS A 45 -9.13 14.98 -3.77
CA LYS A 45 -7.96 15.64 -4.34
C LYS A 45 -6.85 15.66 -3.30
N GLY A 46 -5.60 15.57 -3.74
CA GLY A 46 -4.44 15.78 -2.87
C GLY A 46 -4.32 14.74 -1.75
N ARG A 47 -3.80 15.18 -0.60
CA ARG A 47 -3.50 14.36 0.58
C ARG A 47 -3.84 15.12 1.87
N TYR A 48 -3.94 14.39 2.99
CA TYR A 48 -4.00 14.97 4.33
C TYR A 48 -2.62 15.51 4.74
N ILE A 49 -2.16 16.56 4.05
CA ILE A 49 -0.80 17.08 4.18
C ILE A 49 -0.53 17.76 5.52
N ASP A 50 -1.56 18.26 6.21
CA ASP A 50 -1.40 18.86 7.54
C ASP A 50 -0.93 17.80 8.54
N ASP A 51 -1.64 16.68 8.64
CA ASP A 51 -1.21 15.53 9.44
C ASP A 51 0.14 14.99 8.95
N TYR A 52 0.24 14.66 7.67
CA TYR A 52 1.40 13.97 7.12
C TYR A 52 2.71 14.80 7.25
N ASN A 53 2.64 16.11 7.07
CA ASN A 53 3.82 16.98 7.17
C ASN A 53 4.14 17.42 8.61
N ASN A 54 3.13 17.67 9.45
CA ASN A 54 3.37 18.16 10.81
C ASN A 54 3.65 17.02 11.80
N LEU A 55 3.01 15.87 11.63
CA LEU A 55 3.15 14.70 12.51
C LEU A 55 4.13 13.66 11.96
N GLY A 56 4.38 13.69 10.65
CA GLY A 56 5.15 12.65 9.95
C GLY A 56 4.32 11.41 9.63
N TYR A 57 3.03 11.38 9.96
CA TYR A 57 2.11 10.30 9.63
C TYR A 57 0.68 10.82 9.47
N VAL A 58 -0.17 10.04 8.79
CA VAL A 58 -1.61 10.31 8.74
C VAL A 58 -2.24 9.78 10.03
N SER A 59 -2.79 10.66 10.86
CA SER A 59 -3.32 10.29 12.18
C SER A 59 -4.80 9.94 12.13
N THR A 60 -5.38 9.57 13.26
CA THR A 60 -6.83 9.33 13.41
C THR A 60 -7.69 10.60 13.31
N ASN A 61 -7.11 11.79 13.16
CA ASN A 61 -7.85 13.04 12.92
C ASN A 61 -8.44 13.14 11.50
N VAL A 62 -7.98 12.30 10.58
CA VAL A 62 -8.59 12.19 9.25
C VAL A 62 -9.91 11.45 9.31
N SER A 63 -10.81 11.70 8.36
CA SER A 63 -12.15 11.14 8.43
C SER A 63 -12.21 9.62 8.23
N LYS A 64 -11.23 9.02 7.53
CA LYS A 64 -11.11 7.57 7.39
C LYS A 64 -9.77 7.10 6.82
N SER A 65 -9.52 5.81 7.02
CA SER A 65 -8.48 5.02 6.36
C SER A 65 -7.05 5.52 6.62
N CYS A 66 -6.77 6.02 7.84
CA CYS A 66 -5.50 6.66 8.19
C CYS A 66 -4.26 5.80 7.90
N VAL A 67 -4.26 4.51 8.28
CA VAL A 67 -3.14 3.58 8.09
C VAL A 67 -2.91 3.27 6.61
N SER A 68 -3.97 2.91 5.88
CA SER A 68 -3.86 2.62 4.44
C SER A 68 -3.43 3.86 3.63
N ARG A 69 -3.97 5.05 3.94
CA ARG A 69 -3.54 6.33 3.31
C ARG A 69 -2.07 6.62 3.58
N HIS A 70 -1.63 6.45 4.82
CA HIS A 70 -0.23 6.65 5.18
C HIS A 70 0.69 5.73 4.39
N THR A 71 0.33 4.45 4.32
CA THR A 71 1.08 3.43 3.59
C THR A 71 1.17 3.79 2.10
N GLU A 72 0.06 4.13 1.45
CA GLU A 72 0.06 4.56 0.05
C GLU A 72 0.83 5.87 -0.19
N TYR A 73 0.70 6.87 0.70
CA TYR A 73 1.42 8.14 0.55
C TYR A 73 2.93 7.93 0.57
N THR A 74 3.42 7.06 1.44
CA THR A 74 4.85 6.76 1.56
C THR A 74 5.38 5.99 0.35
N TYR A 75 4.60 5.07 -0.22
CA TYR A 75 4.96 4.42 -1.49
C TYR A 75 4.95 5.42 -2.66
N HIS A 76 3.98 6.33 -2.70
CA HIS A 76 3.98 7.40 -3.70
C HIS A 76 5.15 8.36 -3.57
N ASP A 77 5.60 8.64 -2.35
CA ASP A 77 6.82 9.42 -2.12
C ASP A 77 8.05 8.67 -2.68
N TRP A 78 8.12 7.35 -2.50
CA TRP A 78 9.16 6.54 -3.15
C TRP A 78 9.09 6.65 -4.67
N CYS A 79 7.91 6.53 -5.30
CA CYS A 79 7.77 6.71 -6.76
C CYS A 79 8.20 8.10 -7.25
N ILE A 80 7.91 9.17 -6.48
CA ILE A 80 8.38 10.52 -6.80
C ILE A 80 9.91 10.57 -6.74
N ALA A 81 10.52 9.94 -5.73
CA ALA A 81 11.96 9.89 -5.59
C ALA A 81 12.63 9.19 -6.78
N GLN A 82 12.10 8.04 -7.18
CA GLN A 82 12.61 7.27 -8.32
C GLN A 82 12.50 8.05 -9.63
N LEU A 83 11.35 8.67 -9.90
CA LEU A 83 11.18 9.47 -11.12
C LEU A 83 12.10 10.70 -11.13
N ALA A 84 12.22 11.40 -10.00
CA ALA A 84 13.11 12.56 -9.89
C ALA A 84 14.58 12.20 -10.13
N ALA A 85 15.06 11.09 -9.58
CA ALA A 85 16.41 10.59 -9.80
C ALA A 85 16.66 10.28 -11.29
N LEU A 86 15.71 9.64 -11.97
CA LEU A 86 15.79 9.33 -13.41
C LEU A 86 15.76 10.58 -14.31
N LEU A 87 15.30 11.72 -13.77
CA LEU A 87 15.29 13.02 -14.45
C LEU A 87 16.48 13.92 -14.05
N GLY A 88 17.33 13.47 -13.11
CA GLY A 88 18.47 14.23 -12.62
C GLY A 88 18.13 15.31 -11.58
N ASP A 89 16.91 15.33 -11.04
CA ASP A 89 16.53 16.20 -9.91
C ASP A 89 16.86 15.52 -8.58
N ASN A 90 18.15 15.55 -8.23
CA ASN A 90 18.66 14.89 -7.02
C ASN A 90 18.03 15.47 -5.73
N SER A 91 17.76 16.78 -5.69
CA SER A 91 17.18 17.42 -4.51
C SER A 91 15.76 16.90 -4.19
N THR A 92 14.93 16.77 -5.22
CA THR A 92 13.59 16.19 -5.09
C THR A 92 13.71 14.70 -4.76
N ALA A 93 14.63 13.99 -5.40
CA ALA A 93 14.84 12.56 -5.16
C ALA A 93 15.18 12.28 -3.69
N GLU A 94 16.17 12.97 -3.13
CA GLU A 94 16.61 12.81 -1.74
C GLU A 94 15.48 13.12 -0.74
N LYS A 95 14.79 14.26 -0.93
CA LYS A 95 13.67 14.66 -0.07
C LYS A 95 12.58 13.60 -0.03
N TYR A 96 12.15 13.11 -1.19
CA TYR A 96 11.02 12.18 -1.27
C TYR A 96 11.43 10.76 -0.89
N LEU A 97 12.69 10.37 -1.11
CA LEU A 97 13.22 9.11 -0.59
C LEU A 97 13.19 9.11 0.94
N GLU A 98 13.61 10.21 1.58
CA GLU A 98 13.54 10.34 3.04
C GLU A 98 12.08 10.32 3.54
N ASN A 99 11.15 10.99 2.84
CA ASN A 99 9.74 10.93 3.19
C ASN A 99 9.16 9.52 3.07
N SER A 100 9.57 8.72 2.09
CA SER A 100 9.08 7.34 1.92
C SER A 100 9.38 6.43 3.12
N LYS A 101 10.46 6.73 3.87
CA LYS A 101 10.81 6.00 5.10
C LYS A 101 9.84 6.26 6.25
N ARG A 102 8.99 7.29 6.16
CA ARG A 102 7.93 7.57 7.14
C ARG A 102 6.89 6.44 7.23
N VAL A 103 6.88 5.48 6.31
CA VAL A 103 6.02 4.27 6.41
C VAL A 103 6.12 3.65 7.81
N TRP A 104 7.34 3.64 8.37
CA TRP A 104 7.63 3.09 9.70
C TRP A 104 7.08 3.91 10.88
N ASN A 105 6.55 5.12 10.66
CA ASN A 105 6.01 5.96 11.75
C ASN A 105 4.70 5.42 12.36
N LEU A 106 3.98 4.58 11.61
CA LEU A 106 2.82 3.84 12.10
C LEU A 106 3.15 2.39 12.48
N TRP A 107 4.44 1.99 12.43
CA TRP A 107 4.86 0.64 12.82
C TRP A 107 4.79 0.49 14.33
N ARG A 108 4.08 -0.53 14.80
CA ARG A 108 3.87 -0.79 16.21
C ARG A 108 4.62 -2.07 16.62
N GLU A 109 5.68 -1.88 17.41
CA GLU A 109 6.71 -2.90 17.64
C GLU A 109 6.24 -4.10 18.50
N ASP A 110 5.32 -3.89 19.44
CA ASP A 110 4.78 -4.93 20.32
C ASP A 110 3.89 -5.95 19.59
N ILE A 111 3.21 -5.53 18.52
CA ILE A 111 2.33 -6.38 17.71
C ILE A 111 2.89 -6.67 16.31
N LYS A 112 4.00 -6.04 15.92
CA LYS A 112 4.67 -6.22 14.62
C LYS A 112 3.77 -5.96 13.41
N LEU A 113 2.93 -4.93 13.50
CA LEU A 113 1.98 -4.50 12.47
C LEU A 113 1.96 -2.96 12.39
N PHE A 114 1.50 -2.42 11.26
CA PHE A 114 1.06 -1.02 11.25
C PHE A 114 -0.22 -0.85 12.06
N PHE A 115 -0.33 0.27 12.75
CA PHE A 115 -1.48 0.53 13.63
C PHE A 115 -1.85 2.00 13.65
N SER A 116 -3.11 2.28 14.00
CA SER A 116 -3.67 3.64 14.00
C SER A 116 -3.09 4.44 15.15
N LYS A 117 -2.72 5.70 14.88
CA LYS A 117 -2.07 6.60 15.85
C LYS A 117 -2.80 7.93 15.92
N CYS A 118 -3.09 8.38 17.14
CA CYS A 118 -3.71 9.65 17.43
C CYS A 118 -2.76 10.83 17.15
N PRO A 119 -3.28 12.06 16.95
CA PRO A 119 -2.45 13.24 16.71
C PRO A 119 -1.40 13.53 17.79
N ASP A 120 -1.68 13.13 19.02
CA ASP A 120 -0.79 13.28 20.18
C ASP A 120 0.31 12.18 20.24
N GLY A 121 0.34 11.27 19.27
CA GLY A 121 1.31 10.19 19.19
C GLY A 121 0.94 8.92 19.94
N GLN A 122 -0.22 8.86 20.61
CA GLN A 122 -0.69 7.63 21.25
C GLN A 122 -1.26 6.65 20.22
N TRP A 123 -1.14 5.35 20.46
CA TRP A 123 -1.81 4.34 19.64
C TRP A 123 -3.31 4.33 19.94
N LEU A 124 -4.15 4.15 18.91
CA LEU A 124 -5.60 3.97 19.07
C LEU A 124 -5.89 2.53 19.47
N ASP A 125 -5.71 2.20 20.74
CA ASP A 125 -6.04 0.88 21.28
C ASP A 125 -7.56 0.62 21.26
N GLY A 126 -7.94 -0.67 21.34
CA GLY A 126 -9.34 -1.09 21.48
C GLY A 126 -10.01 -1.63 20.22
N TYR A 127 -9.25 -1.86 19.14
CA TYR A 127 -9.74 -2.61 17.97
C TYR A 127 -8.85 -3.81 17.63
N ASN A 128 -9.45 -4.83 17.01
CA ASN A 128 -8.73 -6.02 16.57
C ASN A 128 -7.99 -5.73 15.25
N PRO A 129 -6.64 -5.77 15.19
CA PRO A 129 -5.89 -5.50 13.97
C PRO A 129 -6.12 -6.54 12.86
N TRP A 130 -6.63 -7.72 13.20
CA TRP A 130 -6.91 -8.81 12.25
C TRP A 130 -8.35 -8.78 11.73
N GLY A 131 -9.25 -8.02 12.37
CA GLY A 131 -10.64 -7.92 11.96
C GLY A 131 -10.85 -6.85 10.89
N GLU A 132 -11.67 -7.16 9.90
CA GLU A 132 -12.20 -6.14 8.97
C GLU A 132 -13.43 -5.46 9.58
N SER A 133 -13.58 -4.15 9.34
CA SER A 133 -14.77 -3.40 9.72
C SER A 133 -16.01 -3.89 8.96
N ALA A 134 -17.18 -3.84 9.62
CA ALA A 134 -18.47 -4.06 8.97
C ALA A 134 -18.82 -2.98 7.91
N GLU A 135 -18.14 -1.83 7.98
CA GLU A 135 -18.24 -0.71 7.03
C GLU A 135 -16.86 -0.49 6.36
N PRO A 136 -16.39 -1.42 5.51
CA PRO A 136 -15.00 -1.47 5.04
C PRO A 136 -14.58 -0.23 4.21
N PHE A 137 -15.55 0.44 3.57
CA PHE A 137 -15.32 1.68 2.83
C PHE A 137 -15.13 2.91 3.73
N ASN A 138 -15.63 2.86 4.96
CA ASN A 138 -15.62 3.96 5.93
C ASN A 138 -14.80 3.65 7.18
N ASP A 139 -14.05 2.56 7.17
CA ASP A 139 -13.16 2.16 8.25
C ASP A 139 -12.15 3.30 8.58
N PRO A 140 -12.06 3.74 9.84
CA PRO A 140 -11.14 4.79 10.28
C PRO A 140 -9.64 4.47 10.04
N SER A 141 -9.29 3.19 10.04
CA SER A 141 -7.92 2.68 9.97
C SER A 141 -7.52 2.31 8.55
N CYS A 142 -8.25 1.41 7.90
CA CYS A 142 -7.84 0.80 6.62
C CYS A 142 -8.96 0.71 5.60
N TYR A 143 -8.71 1.16 4.38
CA TYR A 143 -9.66 1.01 3.28
C TYR A 143 -9.78 -0.48 2.88
N GLU A 144 -10.98 -1.05 3.02
CA GLU A 144 -11.33 -2.41 2.53
C GLU A 144 -10.34 -3.52 2.91
N GLY A 145 -9.91 -3.50 4.18
CA GLY A 145 -9.06 -4.52 4.78
C GLY A 145 -8.74 -4.17 6.23
N SER A 146 -8.11 -5.11 6.93
CA SER A 146 -7.64 -4.91 8.30
C SER A 146 -6.23 -4.30 8.33
N THR A 147 -5.78 -3.78 9.48
CA THR A 147 -4.40 -3.31 9.60
C THR A 147 -3.38 -4.44 9.47
N ALA A 148 -3.73 -5.66 9.84
CA ALA A 148 -2.89 -6.83 9.62
C ALA A 148 -2.62 -7.08 8.13
N VAL A 149 -3.65 -7.07 7.28
CA VAL A 149 -3.50 -7.24 5.82
C VAL A 149 -2.72 -6.07 5.22
N TRP A 150 -3.06 -4.83 5.61
CA TRP A 150 -2.34 -3.65 5.14
C TRP A 150 -0.88 -3.58 5.59
N SER A 151 -0.49 -4.28 6.65
CA SER A 151 0.91 -4.33 7.13
C SER A 151 1.89 -4.92 6.12
N PHE A 152 1.40 -5.65 5.13
CA PHE A 152 2.19 -6.21 4.04
C PHE A 152 2.33 -5.30 2.82
N ASN A 153 1.81 -4.06 2.85
CA ASN A 153 1.80 -3.13 1.72
C ASN A 153 3.02 -2.17 1.72
N VAL A 154 4.23 -2.67 2.03
CA VAL A 154 5.48 -1.89 2.04
C VAL A 154 6.28 -2.13 0.76
N PHE A 155 5.69 -1.80 -0.40
CA PHE A 155 6.26 -2.10 -1.72
C PHE A 155 7.66 -1.54 -1.96
N GLN A 156 8.01 -0.44 -1.28
CA GLN A 156 9.32 0.19 -1.34
C GLN A 156 10.40 -0.52 -0.52
N ASP A 157 10.05 -1.40 0.43
CA ASP A 157 11.00 -1.97 1.39
C ASP A 157 10.51 -3.30 2.01
N PHE A 158 10.36 -4.34 1.18
CA PHE A 158 9.98 -5.68 1.67
C PHE A 158 11.05 -6.33 2.56
N TYR A 159 12.34 -6.07 2.31
CA TYR A 159 13.42 -6.60 3.15
C TYR A 159 13.36 -6.00 4.57
N GLY A 160 13.20 -4.68 4.69
CA GLY A 160 13.01 -4.02 5.98
C GLY A 160 11.73 -4.48 6.69
N LEU A 161 10.67 -4.80 5.94
CA LEU A 161 9.45 -5.41 6.50
C LEU A 161 9.72 -6.79 7.11
N ILE A 162 10.40 -7.67 6.38
CA ILE A 162 10.77 -9.01 6.85
C ILE A 162 11.64 -8.92 8.11
N GLU A 163 12.64 -8.05 8.12
CA GLU A 163 13.50 -7.83 9.28
C GLU A 163 12.68 -7.38 10.49
N ARG A 164 11.81 -6.38 10.33
CA ARG A 164 10.98 -5.85 11.42
C ARG A 164 9.97 -6.86 11.94
N MET A 165 9.41 -7.71 11.09
CA MET A 165 8.52 -8.81 11.49
C MET A 165 9.24 -9.95 12.23
N GLY A 166 10.57 -9.92 12.31
CA GLY A 166 11.37 -10.89 13.06
C GLY A 166 12.11 -11.91 12.18
N GLY A 167 12.39 -11.56 10.93
CA GLY A 167 13.04 -12.42 9.94
C GLY A 167 12.06 -13.29 9.15
N GLU A 168 12.60 -14.07 8.22
CA GLU A 168 11.84 -14.84 7.24
C GLU A 168 10.81 -15.77 7.89
N GLU A 169 11.20 -16.52 8.93
CA GLU A 169 10.29 -17.48 9.60
C GLU A 169 9.10 -16.78 10.28
N ALA A 170 9.33 -15.67 10.98
CA ALA A 170 8.27 -14.93 11.65
C ALA A 170 7.35 -14.21 10.66
N PHE A 171 7.94 -13.66 9.59
CA PHE A 171 7.20 -13.07 8.47
C PHE A 171 6.30 -14.10 7.81
N THR A 172 6.82 -15.29 7.48
CA THR A 172 6.05 -16.40 6.91
C THR A 172 4.88 -16.79 7.80
N LYS A 173 5.06 -16.93 9.11
CA LYS A 173 3.96 -17.26 10.04
C LYS A 173 2.86 -16.20 10.09
N LEU A 174 3.22 -14.91 10.02
CA LEU A 174 2.23 -13.83 9.96
C LEU A 174 1.46 -13.84 8.63
N LEU A 175 2.13 -14.19 7.53
CA LEU A 175 1.53 -14.32 6.21
C LEU A 175 0.62 -15.56 6.14
N ASP A 176 1.06 -16.71 6.67
CA ASP A 176 0.29 -17.95 6.78
C ASP A 176 -1.03 -17.69 7.50
N ARG A 177 -0.99 -16.93 8.60
CA ARG A 177 -2.18 -16.54 9.34
C ARG A 177 -3.25 -15.86 8.49
N ILE A 178 -2.87 -15.07 7.48
CA ILE A 178 -3.84 -14.43 6.57
C ILE A 178 -4.60 -15.49 5.77
N PHE A 179 -3.92 -16.53 5.30
CA PHE A 179 -4.54 -17.62 4.53
C PHE A 179 -5.31 -18.58 5.44
N ASP A 180 -4.71 -19.00 6.57
CA ASP A 180 -5.29 -19.95 7.52
C ASP A 180 -6.57 -19.42 8.19
N GLU A 181 -6.64 -18.12 8.49
CA GLU A 181 -7.84 -17.49 9.09
C GLU A 181 -8.86 -17.00 8.03
N GLY A 182 -8.62 -17.25 6.74
CA GLY A 182 -9.53 -16.84 5.67
C GLY A 182 -9.61 -15.32 5.47
N LEU A 183 -8.56 -14.59 5.84
CA LEU A 183 -8.47 -13.12 5.67
C LEU A 183 -8.01 -12.74 4.25
N PHE A 184 -7.51 -13.70 3.49
CA PHE A 184 -7.24 -13.54 2.07
C PHE A 184 -8.55 -13.52 1.25
N ALA A 185 -8.71 -12.49 0.43
CA ALA A 185 -9.78 -12.34 -0.55
C ALA A 185 -9.18 -11.85 -1.86
N VAL A 186 -9.83 -12.13 -2.99
CA VAL A 186 -9.34 -11.72 -4.31
C VAL A 186 -9.63 -10.23 -4.55
N LYS A 187 -8.79 -9.38 -3.94
CA LYS A 187 -8.92 -7.92 -3.92
C LYS A 187 -7.56 -7.24 -4.13
N GLU A 188 -7.58 -6.03 -4.66
CA GLU A 188 -6.42 -5.22 -5.05
C GLU A 188 -5.44 -5.04 -3.88
N THR A 189 -5.96 -4.79 -2.67
CA THR A 189 -5.18 -4.48 -1.45
C THR A 189 -4.31 -5.64 -0.95
N ARG A 190 -4.54 -6.84 -1.49
CA ARG A 190 -3.90 -8.08 -1.06
C ARG A 190 -3.47 -8.99 -2.22
N ALA A 191 -3.59 -8.51 -3.46
CA ALA A 191 -3.24 -9.29 -4.65
C ALA A 191 -1.76 -9.70 -4.70
N HIS A 192 -0.88 -8.94 -4.06
CA HIS A 192 0.56 -9.22 -4.02
C HIS A 192 0.97 -10.20 -2.91
N LEU A 193 0.11 -10.49 -1.93
CA LEU A 193 0.48 -11.28 -0.74
C LEU A 193 1.09 -12.65 -1.08
N PRO A 194 0.54 -13.47 -2.01
CA PRO A 194 1.15 -14.76 -2.35
C PRO A 194 2.60 -14.64 -2.82
N TYR A 195 2.96 -13.55 -3.48
CA TYR A 195 4.31 -13.35 -3.99
C TYR A 195 5.31 -13.01 -2.90
N LEU A 196 4.86 -12.55 -1.72
CA LEU A 196 5.72 -12.18 -0.61
C LEU A 196 6.47 -13.37 0.01
N TYR A 197 5.93 -14.59 -0.12
CA TYR A 197 6.65 -15.80 0.26
C TYR A 197 7.98 -15.96 -0.49
N THR A 198 8.09 -15.46 -1.73
CA THR A 198 9.35 -15.48 -2.48
C THR A 198 10.43 -14.64 -1.78
N TYR A 199 10.05 -13.48 -1.23
CA TYR A 199 10.98 -12.62 -0.48
C TYR A 199 11.40 -13.25 0.85
N ALA A 200 10.60 -14.15 1.40
CA ALA A 200 10.91 -14.92 2.61
C ALA A 200 11.53 -16.30 2.31
N GLY A 201 12.07 -16.52 1.10
CA GLY A 201 12.76 -17.77 0.74
C GLY A 201 11.84 -18.98 0.55
N ARG A 202 10.53 -18.77 0.38
CA ARG A 202 9.50 -19.81 0.20
C ARG A 202 8.76 -19.72 -1.15
N PRO A 203 9.46 -19.77 -2.29
CA PRO A 203 8.82 -19.75 -3.60
C PRO A 203 7.89 -20.96 -3.84
N ASP A 204 8.09 -22.05 -3.09
CA ASP A 204 7.21 -23.23 -3.08
C ASP A 204 5.80 -22.87 -2.58
N ILE A 205 5.69 -22.20 -1.43
CA ILE A 205 4.40 -21.72 -0.90
C ILE A 205 3.82 -20.61 -1.78
N ALA A 206 4.68 -19.72 -2.30
CA ALA A 206 4.23 -18.67 -3.21
C ALA A 206 3.47 -19.26 -4.41
N ALA A 207 4.02 -20.31 -5.04
CA ALA A 207 3.42 -20.96 -6.18
C ALA A 207 2.08 -21.63 -5.82
N GLU A 208 1.99 -22.29 -4.66
CA GLU A 208 0.76 -22.92 -4.17
C GLU A 208 -0.38 -21.89 -4.04
N HIS A 209 -0.18 -20.83 -3.27
CA HIS A 209 -1.22 -19.81 -3.07
C HIS A 209 -1.55 -19.03 -4.34
N VAL A 210 -0.59 -18.83 -5.25
CA VAL A 210 -0.89 -18.24 -6.57
C VAL A 210 -1.84 -19.15 -7.36
N LEU A 211 -1.59 -20.46 -7.40
CA LEU A 211 -2.44 -21.41 -8.11
C LEU A 211 -3.83 -21.52 -7.47
N GLU A 212 -3.91 -21.56 -6.15
CA GLU A 212 -5.19 -21.54 -5.41
C GLU A 212 -5.99 -20.28 -5.73
N ASN A 213 -5.36 -19.10 -5.70
CA ASN A 213 -6.01 -17.84 -6.03
C ASN A 213 -6.49 -17.81 -7.49
N LEU A 214 -5.71 -18.31 -8.44
CA LEU A 214 -6.13 -18.40 -9.84
C LEU A 214 -7.30 -19.38 -10.05
N SER A 215 -7.46 -20.38 -9.18
CA SER A 215 -8.49 -21.41 -9.32
C SER A 215 -9.93 -20.90 -9.15
N VAL A 216 -10.12 -19.73 -8.52
CA VAL A 216 -11.47 -19.17 -8.31
C VAL A 216 -12.03 -18.46 -9.54
N PHE A 217 -11.20 -18.25 -10.56
CA PHE A 217 -11.61 -17.64 -11.82
C PHE A 217 -12.15 -18.68 -12.80
N SER A 218 -13.16 -18.32 -13.61
CA SER A 218 -13.65 -19.18 -14.69
C SER A 218 -14.17 -18.40 -15.90
N ALA A 219 -14.33 -19.08 -17.04
CA ALA A 219 -14.92 -18.49 -18.24
C ALA A 219 -16.47 -18.38 -18.18
N SER A 220 -17.08 -18.63 -17.01
CA SER A 220 -18.53 -18.50 -16.83
C SER A 220 -18.93 -17.02 -16.63
N PRO A 221 -20.22 -16.66 -16.84
CA PRO A 221 -20.71 -15.32 -16.54
C PRO A 221 -20.54 -14.88 -15.07
N TYR A 222 -20.26 -15.81 -14.16
CA TYR A 222 -20.03 -15.58 -12.73
C TYR A 222 -18.60 -15.96 -12.31
N GLY A 223 -17.67 -16.01 -13.26
CA GLY A 223 -16.31 -16.51 -13.04
C GLY A 223 -15.35 -15.51 -12.42
N MET A 224 -15.84 -14.45 -11.79
CA MET A 224 -15.03 -13.46 -11.07
C MET A 224 -15.47 -13.40 -9.60
N PRO A 225 -14.54 -13.48 -8.64
CA PRO A 225 -14.85 -13.53 -7.22
C PRO A 225 -15.17 -12.15 -6.60
N ASP A 226 -14.81 -11.05 -7.28
CA ASP A 226 -15.01 -9.67 -6.84
C ASP A 226 -15.20 -8.76 -8.08
N ASN A 227 -15.38 -7.45 -7.85
CA ASN A 227 -15.40 -6.44 -8.89
C ASN A 227 -14.16 -6.53 -9.80
N GLU A 228 -14.38 -6.40 -11.11
CA GLU A 228 -13.32 -6.53 -12.11
C GLU A 228 -12.29 -5.39 -12.05
N ASP A 229 -12.73 -4.22 -11.58
CA ASP A 229 -11.94 -3.00 -11.36
C ASP A 229 -11.14 -2.55 -12.59
N MET A 230 -11.83 -2.44 -13.72
CA MET A 230 -11.35 -1.84 -14.98
C MET A 230 -10.08 -2.49 -15.53
N GLY A 231 -10.01 -3.82 -15.53
CA GLY A 231 -8.88 -4.61 -15.98
C GLY A 231 -8.00 -5.12 -14.84
N CYS A 232 -8.20 -4.67 -13.59
CA CYS A 232 -7.28 -4.99 -12.51
C CYS A 232 -7.27 -6.47 -12.15
N GLN A 233 -8.44 -7.11 -12.07
CA GLN A 233 -8.54 -8.54 -11.83
C GLN A 233 -8.10 -9.33 -13.08
N SER A 234 -8.58 -8.90 -14.26
CA SER A 234 -8.27 -9.57 -15.54
C SER A 234 -6.78 -9.57 -15.89
N ALA A 235 -6.01 -8.56 -15.48
CA ALA A 235 -4.57 -8.49 -15.71
C ALA A 235 -3.76 -9.57 -14.94
N ARG A 236 -4.37 -10.20 -13.92
CA ARG A 236 -3.74 -11.23 -13.08
C ARG A 236 -3.92 -12.63 -13.65
N VAL A 237 -4.94 -12.81 -14.49
CA VAL A 237 -5.30 -14.10 -15.07
C VAL A 237 -4.90 -14.13 -16.54
N LYS A 238 -4.36 -15.26 -16.98
CA LYS A 238 -4.22 -15.55 -18.40
C LYS A 238 -5.28 -16.59 -18.74
N ILE A 239 -6.36 -16.12 -19.37
CA ILE A 239 -7.42 -16.98 -19.93
C ILE A 239 -6.92 -17.56 -21.26
#